data_AF-A0ABD0P528-F1
#
_entry.id   AF-A0ABD0P528-F1
#
_cell.length_a   1.000
_cell.length_b   1.000
_cell.length_c   1.000
_cell.angle_alpha   90.00
_cell.angle_beta   90.00
_cell.angle_gamma   90.00
#
_symmetry.space_group_name_H-M   'P 1'
#
loop_
_entity.id
_entity.type
_entity.pdbx_description
1 polymer ?
#
loop_
_entity_poly.entity_id
_entity_poly.type
_entity_poly.pdbx_seq_one_letter_code
_entity_poly.pdbx_strand_id
1 'polypeptide(L)' 'EPKHMAKATKEWLEKKHIKSPDLNPIENLWRELKVRVAKRQPRKLNDLERICKEEWDKIPPEMCANLVANYV' A
#
# COMPACT_ATOMS: atom_id res chain seq x y z
N GLU A 1 -7.01 -5.22 -18.84
CA GLU A 1 -6.12 -4.29 -19.56
C GLU A 1 -5.75 -3.11 -18.66
N PRO A 2 -4.48 -2.95 -18.26
CA PRO A 2 -4.08 -1.76 -17.52
C PRO A 2 -3.89 -0.60 -18.50
N LYS A 3 -4.80 0.38 -18.44
CA LYS A 3 -4.95 1.48 -19.43
C LYS A 3 -3.95 2.65 -19.26
N HIS A 4 -3.01 2.58 -18.31
CA HIS A 4 -2.14 3.70 -17.93
C HIS A 4 -0.65 3.34 -17.86
N MET A 5 -0.11 2.58 -18.82
CA MET A 5 1.33 2.31 -18.85
C MET A 5 1.90 2.62 -20.22
N ALA A 6 2.59 3.77 -20.32
CA ALA A 6 3.30 4.16 -21.53
C ALA A 6 4.48 3.20 -21.79
N LYS A 7 4.72 2.86 -23.06
CA LYS A 7 5.79 1.93 -23.48
C LYS A 7 7.18 2.34 -22.95
N ALA A 8 7.45 3.64 -22.93
CA ALA A 8 8.69 4.20 -22.40
C ALA A 8 8.89 3.91 -20.90
N THR A 9 7.82 3.88 -20.11
CA THR A 9 7.88 3.52 -18.69
C THR A 9 8.25 2.05 -18.50
N LYS A 10 7.76 1.18 -19.39
CA LYS A 10 8.05 -0.26 -19.36
C LYS A 10 9.52 -0.55 -19.68
N GLU A 11 10.05 0.06 -20.74
CA GLU A 11 11.46 -0.09 -21.13
C GLU A 11 12.42 0.47 -20.07
N TRP A 12 12.05 1.58 -19.41
CA TRP A 12 12.83 2.14 -18.31
C TRP A 12 12.85 1.22 -17.08
N LEU A 13 11.70 0.65 -16.71
CA LEU A 13 11.57 -0.32 -15.60
C LEU A 13 12.38 -1.60 -15.87
N GLU A 14 12.29 -2.15 -17.09
CA GLU A 14 13.05 -3.34 -17.52
C GLU A 14 14.55 -3.08 -17.48
N LYS A 15 15.01 -1.94 -18.01
CA LYS A 15 16.44 -1.57 -18.03
C LYS A 15 17.00 -1.34 -16.62
N LYS A 16 16.17 -0.89 -15.68
CA LYS A 16 16.55 -0.71 -14.27
C LYS A 16 16.49 -2.01 -13.45
N HIS A 17 16.11 -3.15 -14.04
CA HIS A 17 15.77 -4.39 -13.30
C HIS A 17 14.75 -4.16 -12.17
N ILE A 18 13.97 -3.08 -12.27
CA ILE A 18 12.83 -2.86 -11.40
C ILE A 18 11.74 -3.71 -12.02
N LYS A 19 11.73 -4.99 -11.66
CA LYS A 19 10.48 -5.76 -11.70
C LYS A 19 9.55 -4.96 -10.82
N SER A 20 8.62 -4.22 -11.41
CA SER A 20 7.48 -3.69 -10.66
C SER A 20 6.84 -4.94 -10.06
N PRO A 21 7.08 -5.26 -8.78
CA PRO A 21 6.39 -6.40 -8.23
C PRO A 21 4.94 -5.93 -8.24
N ASP A 22 4.03 -6.75 -8.74
CA ASP A 22 2.59 -6.54 -8.58
C ASP A 22 2.15 -6.42 -7.10
N LEU A 23 3.10 -6.41 -6.17
CA LEU A 23 2.95 -6.32 -4.73
C LEU A 23 4.04 -5.39 -4.17
N ASN A 24 3.88 -4.09 -4.39
CA ASN A 24 4.67 -3.11 -3.66
C ASN A 24 4.34 -3.25 -2.15
N PRO A 25 5.32 -3.17 -1.25
CA PRO A 25 5.10 -3.14 0.20
C PRO A 25 4.00 -2.16 0.63
N ILE A 26 3.93 -1.05 -0.12
CA ILE A 26 2.97 0.04 0.04
C ILE A 26 1.53 -0.44 -0.22
N GLU A 27 1.29 -1.28 -1.23
CA GLU A 27 -0.04 -1.83 -1.51
C GLU A 27 -0.53 -2.72 -0.35
N ASN A 28 0.36 -3.53 0.23
CA ASN A 28 0.05 -4.35 1.40
C ASN A 28 -0.26 -3.49 2.63
N LEU A 29 0.52 -2.43 2.85
CA LEU A 29 0.27 -1.46 3.91
C LEU A 29 -1.09 -0.77 3.74
N TRP A 30 -1.43 -0.36 2.52
CA TRP A 30 -2.74 0.22 2.19
C TRP A 30 -3.88 -0.77 2.42
N ARG A 31 -3.68 -2.05 2.10
CA ARG A 31 -4.68 -3.09 2.34
C ARG A 31 -4.94 -3.28 3.83
N GLU A 32 -3.89 -3.35 4.64
CA GLU A 32 -3.99 -3.46 6.09
C GLU A 32 -4.67 -2.22 6.70
N LEU A 33 -4.27 -1.02 6.27
CA LEU A 33 -4.91 0.24 6.73
C LEU A 33 -6.40 0.26 6.39
N LYS A 34 -6.79 -0.12 5.17
CA LYS A 34 -8.21 -0.22 4.77
C LYS A 34 -8.98 -1.18 5.67
N VAL A 35 -8.41 -2.34 6.02
CA VAL A 35 -9.06 -3.31 6.91
C VAL A 35 -9.26 -2.72 8.31
N ARG A 36 -8.25 -2.03 8.88
CA ARG A 36 -8.35 -1.40 10.20
C ARG A 36 -9.36 -0.25 10.22
N VAL A 37 -9.32 0.62 9.23
CA VAL A 37 -10.27 1.73 9.08
C VAL A 37 -11.69 1.20 8.88
N ALA A 38 -11.87 0.16 8.05
CA ALA A 38 -13.18 -0.46 7.83
C ALA A 38 -13.77 -1.09 9.10
N LYS A 39 -12.94 -1.73 9.94
CA LYS A 39 -13.38 -2.28 11.24
C LYS A 39 -13.96 -1.20 12.17
N ARG A 40 -13.44 0.03 12.10
CA ARG A 40 -13.91 1.18 12.89
C ARG A 40 -15.19 1.81 12.35
N GLN A 41 -15.61 1.46 11.13
CA GLN A 41 -16.83 1.94 10.46
C GLN A 41 -17.07 3.46 10.61
N PRO A 42 -16.12 4.31 10.18
CA PRO A 42 -16.30 5.75 10.23
C PRO A 42 -17.53 6.18 9.43
N ARG A 43 -18.43 6.93 10.07
CA ARG A 43 -19.67 7.45 9.46
C ARG A 43 -19.53 8.85 8.86
N LYS A 44 -18.43 9.54 9.16
CA LYS A 44 -18.15 10.92 8.72
C LYS A 44 -16.74 11.01 8.15
N LEU A 45 -16.53 11.92 7.20
CA LEU A 45 -15.20 12.18 6.61
C LEU A 45 -14.17 12.63 7.66
N ASN A 46 -14.57 13.46 8.63
CA ASN A 46 -13.69 13.87 9.73
C ASN A 46 -13.26 12.69 10.61
N ASP A 47 -14.17 11.75 10.89
CA ASP A 47 -13.85 10.54 11.64
C ASP A 47 -12.96 9.60 10.81
N LEU A 48 -13.22 9.48 9.50
CA LEU A 48 -12.36 8.71 8.59
C LEU A 48 -10.93 9.24 8.61
N GLU A 49 -10.73 10.56 8.47
CA GLU A 49 -9.39 11.15 8.46
C GLU A 49 -8.67 10.93 9.80
N ARG A 50 -9.37 11.16 10.92
CA ARG A 50 -8.83 10.94 12.26
C ARG A 50 -8.44 9.48 12.48
N ILE A 51 -9.35 8.55 12.16
CA ILE A 51 -9.11 7.11 12.30
C ILE A 51 -7.99 6.66 11.38
N CYS A 52 -7.90 7.15 10.13
CA CYS A 52 -6.79 6.86 9.24
C CYS A 52 -5.45 7.28 9.87
N LYS A 53 -5.35 8.49 10.44
CA LYS A 53 -4.14 8.97 11.10
C LYS A 53 -3.80 8.14 12.35
N GLU A 54 -4.79 7.86 13.20
CA GLU A 54 -4.59 7.04 14.40
C GLU A 54 -4.15 5.60 14.09
N GLU A 55 -4.79 4.96 13.11
CA GLU A 55 -4.45 3.59 12.72
C GLU A 55 -3.14 3.55 11.94
N TRP A 56 -2.78 4.61 11.21
CA TRP A 56 -1.48 4.74 10.56
C TRP A 56 -0.32 4.85 11.56
N ASP A 57 -0.47 5.69 12.59
CA ASP A 57 0.54 5.86 13.64
C ASP A 57 0.77 4.56 14.45
N LYS A 58 -0.29 3.76 14.60
CA LYS A 58 -0.23 2.43 15.24
C LYS A 58 0.41 1.34 14.39
N ILE A 59 0.64 1.55 13.09
CA ILE A 59 1.32 0.56 12.26
C ILE A 59 2.83 0.74 12.46
N PRO A 60 3.51 -0.18 13.18
CA PRO A 60 4.94 -0.07 13.37
C PRO A 60 5.66 -0.21 12.02
N PRO A 61 6.79 0.48 11.82
CA PRO A 61 7.61 0.32 10.61
C PRO A 61 8.11 -1.12 10.43
N GLU A 62 8.18 -1.90 11.51
CA GLU A 62 8.50 -3.32 11.48
C GLU A 62 7.41 -4.17 10.80
N MET A 63 6.12 -3.79 10.91
CA MET A 63 5.05 -4.44 10.14
C MET A 63 5.23 -4.21 8.64
N CYS A 64 5.70 -3.02 8.24
CA CYS A 64 6.07 -2.77 6.85
C CYS A 64 7.21 -3.71 6.41
N ALA A 65 8.23 -3.90 7.24
CA ALA A 65 9.36 -4.79 6.94
C ALA A 65 8.93 -6.28 6.91
N ASN A 66 8.05 -6.72 7.81
CA ASN A 66 7.60 -8.10 7.88
C ASN A 66 6.63 -8.45 6.73
N LEU A 67 5.84 -7.49 6.26
CA LEU A 67 5.01 -7.64 5.06
C LEU A 67 5.84 -7.73 3.77
N VAL A 68 7.06 -7.18 3.77
CA VAL A 68 8.04 -7.36 2.68
C VAL A 68 8.74 -8.72 2.78
N ALA A 69 9.02 -9.19 4.00
CA ALA A 69 9.76 -10.42 4.25
C ALA A 69 8.92 -11.70 4.09
N ASN A 70 7.60 -11.66 4.35
CA ASN A 70 6.71 -12.84 4.25
C ASN A 70 6.35 -13.24 2.80
N TYR A 71 7.11 -12.80 1.80
CA TYR A 71 6.97 -13.22 0.40
C TYR A 71 8.19 -14.06 -0.02
N VAL A 72 8.26 -15.28 0.54
CA VAL A 72 9.10 -16.38 0.02
C VAL A 72 8.21 -17.28 -0.82
#